data_AF-A0AA40EJL9-F1
#
_entry.id   AF-A0AA40EJL9-F1
#
_cell.length_a   1.000
_cell.length_b   1.000
_cell.length_c   1.000
_cell.angle_alpha   90.00
_cell.angle_beta   90.00
_cell.angle_gamma   90.00
#
_symmetry.space_group_name_H-M   'P 1'
#
loop_
_entity.id
_entity.type
_entity.pdbx_description
1 polymer ?
#
loop_
_entity_poly.entity_id
_entity_poly.type
_entity_poly.pdbx_seq_one_letter_code
_entity_poly.pdbx_strand_id
1 'polypeptide(L)'
;MGSQAIPSPLPSLQPPFNPSSGATPPLATSLAALSTTPTLSLDVELASLEEDLDTALFRRLCRPAIFNHLHWAGFKGNYTPLSKLAIYRRNIVRVHDHALHLVWKSNIQTHFIKPLPLVFNEPNLDLNLLGPRSRGLLYSYTQLIRSELDYTVAKEFGLLPADFSNDDPGWKKWKALADRFRNDHGKHRSHNNSKHLPSCPGTVRCRDAQGNPCHQFKLDKNADLEKSKKDDKILLDSCHPRYTYGNLRLDRINWIVRLNIHNSGWDFYRTRTPRDTFAYRHSQLITAYIFYVAVILTAMQVALQAFPDGWAVAPFGIFGYVVVFFTGVQIPIILGVGAGWIVYQLIYFWYVNHTRGGWR
;
A
#
# COMPACT_ATOMS: atom_id res chain seq x y z
N MET A 1 -8.10 -18.55 -86.49
CA MET A 1 -9.53 -18.30 -86.21
C MET A 1 -9.83 -18.85 -84.83
N GLY A 2 -10.41 -18.03 -83.94
CA GLY A 2 -10.84 -18.46 -82.60
C GLY A 2 -10.26 -17.64 -81.45
N SER A 3 -10.53 -16.34 -81.40
CA SER A 3 -10.30 -15.52 -80.20
C SER A 3 -11.54 -15.66 -79.30
N GLN A 4 -11.41 -16.36 -78.18
CA GLN A 4 -12.47 -16.48 -77.18
C GLN A 4 -12.54 -15.21 -76.31
N ALA A 5 -13.78 -14.74 -76.12
CA ALA A 5 -14.13 -13.56 -75.37
C ALA A 5 -14.02 -13.79 -73.85
N ILE A 6 -13.45 -12.81 -73.17
CA ILE A 6 -13.37 -12.68 -71.71
C ILE A 6 -14.73 -12.20 -71.19
N PRO A 7 -15.32 -12.80 -70.14
CA PRO A 7 -16.61 -12.38 -69.62
C PRO A 7 -16.52 -11.12 -68.74
N SER A 8 -17.56 -10.30 -68.85
CA SER A 8 -17.79 -8.99 -68.20
C SER A 8 -17.74 -9.03 -66.65
N PRO A 9 -17.34 -7.94 -65.98
CA PRO A 9 -17.36 -7.85 -64.52
C PRO A 9 -18.78 -7.58 -63.96
N LEU A 10 -19.05 -8.15 -62.78
CA LEU A 10 -20.29 -8.04 -62.01
C LEU A 10 -20.67 -6.58 -61.66
N PRO A 11 -21.98 -6.25 -61.58
CA PRO A 11 -22.45 -4.91 -61.25
C PRO A 11 -22.23 -4.56 -59.77
N SER A 12 -21.73 -3.34 -59.52
CA SER A 12 -21.49 -2.79 -58.19
C SER A 12 -22.80 -2.51 -57.45
N LEU A 13 -23.01 -3.18 -56.32
CA LEU A 13 -24.08 -2.90 -55.37
C LEU A 13 -23.79 -1.56 -54.66
N GLN A 14 -24.54 -0.51 -55.00
CA GLN A 14 -24.58 0.72 -54.19
C GLN A 14 -25.60 0.56 -53.05
N PRO A 15 -25.28 1.05 -51.83
CA PRO A 15 -26.18 0.98 -50.69
C PRO A 15 -27.43 1.86 -50.91
N PRO A 16 -28.60 1.46 -50.38
CA PRO A 16 -29.92 2.00 -50.77
C PRO A 16 -30.27 3.38 -50.22
N PHE A 17 -29.33 4.14 -49.65
CA PHE A 17 -29.61 5.40 -48.99
C PHE A 17 -28.81 6.56 -49.58
N ASN A 18 -29.54 7.51 -50.17
CA ASN A 18 -29.02 8.78 -50.68
C ASN A 18 -28.79 9.73 -49.48
N PRO A 19 -27.56 10.22 -49.22
CA PRO A 19 -27.23 10.95 -47.99
C PRO A 19 -27.90 12.33 -47.85
N SER A 20 -28.71 12.77 -48.81
CA SER A 20 -29.27 14.12 -48.88
C SER A 20 -30.71 14.28 -48.37
N SER A 21 -31.36 13.24 -47.84
CA SER A 21 -32.77 13.32 -47.42
C SER A 21 -33.05 12.98 -45.94
N GLY A 22 -32.02 12.94 -45.09
CA GLY A 22 -32.20 12.82 -43.65
C GLY A 22 -32.17 14.19 -42.97
N ALA A 23 -33.30 14.67 -42.45
CA ALA A 23 -33.34 15.77 -41.50
C ALA A 23 -32.73 15.33 -40.16
N THR A 24 -31.41 15.13 -40.12
CA THR A 24 -30.65 15.02 -38.88
C THR A 24 -30.30 16.45 -38.44
N PRO A 25 -30.57 16.86 -37.18
CA PRO A 25 -29.91 18.05 -36.66
C PRO A 25 -28.40 17.86 -36.83
N PRO A 26 -27.64 18.92 -37.16
CA PRO A 26 -26.21 18.76 -37.40
C PRO A 26 -25.58 18.08 -36.19
N LEU A 27 -24.66 17.15 -36.41
CA LEU A 27 -23.92 16.45 -35.35
C LEU A 27 -23.37 17.41 -34.28
N ALA A 28 -23.12 18.66 -34.66
CA ALA A 28 -22.79 19.79 -33.79
C ALA A 28 -23.87 20.11 -32.73
N THR A 29 -25.16 20.05 -33.06
CA THR A 29 -26.28 20.26 -32.11
C THR A 29 -26.43 19.09 -31.15
N SER A 30 -26.23 17.85 -31.61
CA SER A 30 -26.19 16.68 -30.71
C SER A 30 -24.92 16.67 -29.85
N LEU A 31 -23.76 17.08 -30.39
CA LEU A 31 -22.54 17.27 -29.58
C LEU A 31 -22.69 18.43 -28.59
N ALA A 32 -23.37 19.52 -28.96
CA ALA A 32 -23.66 20.64 -28.07
C ALA A 32 -24.65 20.24 -26.96
N ALA A 33 -25.60 19.34 -27.26
CA ALA A 33 -26.51 18.74 -26.28
C ALA A 33 -25.81 17.68 -25.39
N LEU A 34 -24.74 17.03 -25.86
CA LEU A 34 -23.86 16.20 -25.02
C LEU A 34 -22.81 17.03 -24.25
N SER A 35 -22.48 18.26 -24.71
CA SER A 35 -21.53 19.14 -24.01
C SER A 35 -22.13 19.86 -22.81
N THR A 36 -23.46 19.77 -22.62
CA THR A 36 -24.06 20.02 -21.31
C THR A 36 -23.91 18.78 -20.42
N THR A 37 -22.69 18.27 -20.27
CA THR A 37 -22.37 17.52 -19.06
C THR A 37 -22.58 18.50 -17.92
N PRO A 38 -23.46 18.23 -16.95
CA PRO A 38 -23.49 19.05 -15.75
C PRO A 38 -22.06 19.01 -15.19
N THR A 39 -21.39 20.15 -15.13
CA THR A 39 -20.19 20.31 -14.31
C THR A 39 -20.62 19.90 -12.91
N LEU A 40 -20.27 18.68 -12.52
CA LEU A 40 -20.55 18.17 -11.18
C LEU A 40 -19.96 19.19 -10.20
N SER A 41 -20.74 19.59 -9.20
CA SER A 41 -20.19 20.40 -8.13
C SER A 41 -19.04 19.63 -7.47
N LEU A 42 -17.96 20.34 -7.14
CA LEU A 42 -16.74 19.77 -6.55
C LEU A 42 -17.03 18.84 -5.36
N ASP A 43 -18.07 19.17 -4.59
CA ASP A 43 -18.54 18.39 -3.45
C ASP A 43 -19.01 16.98 -3.83
N VAL A 44 -19.69 16.84 -4.97
CA VAL A 44 -20.18 15.54 -5.47
C VAL A 44 -19.02 14.73 -6.05
N GLU A 45 -18.06 15.39 -6.70
CA GLU A 45 -16.83 14.72 -7.15
C GLU A 45 -16.00 14.20 -5.97
N LEU A 46 -15.86 14.98 -4.91
CA LEU A 46 -15.17 14.57 -3.67
C LEU A 46 -15.89 13.41 -2.96
N ALA A 47 -17.22 13.43 -2.93
CA ALA A 47 -18.01 12.32 -2.38
C ALA A 47 -17.83 11.04 -3.22
N SER A 48 -17.88 11.16 -4.55
CA SER A 48 -17.63 10.02 -5.45
C SER A 48 -16.20 9.47 -5.31
N LEU A 49 -15.21 10.35 -5.11
CA LEU A 49 -13.83 9.94 -4.87
C LEU A 49 -13.69 9.13 -3.58
N GLU A 50 -14.38 9.54 -2.51
CA GLU A 50 -14.33 8.82 -1.23
C GLU A 50 -14.98 7.42 -1.33
N GLU A 51 -16.00 7.27 -2.18
CA GLU A 51 -16.61 5.98 -2.53
C GLU A 51 -15.66 5.12 -3.40
N ASP A 52 -15.03 5.70 -4.42
CA ASP A 52 -14.02 5.05 -5.26
C ASP A 52 -12.78 4.59 -4.48
N LEU A 53 -12.46 5.29 -3.38
CA LEU A 53 -11.39 4.89 -2.47
C LEU A 53 -11.82 3.71 -1.58
N ASP A 54 -13.12 3.49 -1.34
CA ASP A 54 -13.65 2.38 -0.54
C ASP A 54 -13.75 1.06 -1.32
N THR A 55 -12.63 0.65 -1.90
CA THR A 55 -12.55 -0.64 -2.60
C THR A 55 -12.75 -1.82 -1.65
N ALA A 56 -13.26 -2.94 -2.17
CA ALA A 56 -13.44 -4.17 -1.39
C ALA A 56 -12.11 -4.68 -0.79
N LEU A 57 -10.99 -4.54 -1.51
CA LEU A 57 -9.66 -4.88 -1.01
C LEU A 57 -9.21 -3.95 0.11
N PHE A 58 -9.52 -2.65 0.02
CA PHE A 58 -9.23 -1.70 1.10
C PHE A 58 -10.02 -2.06 2.35
N ARG A 59 -11.31 -2.36 2.22
CA ARG A 59 -12.14 -2.81 3.34
C ARG A 59 -11.61 -4.09 3.98
N ARG A 60 -11.12 -5.06 3.17
CA ARG A 60 -10.50 -6.30 3.67
C ARG A 60 -9.26 -6.00 4.51
N LEU A 61 -8.42 -5.09 4.06
CA LEU A 61 -7.18 -4.70 4.70
C LEU A 61 -7.40 -3.93 6.01
N CYS A 62 -8.46 -3.13 6.07
CA CYS A 62 -8.86 -2.34 7.23
C CYS A 62 -9.67 -3.15 8.26
N ARG A 63 -9.96 -4.44 8.01
CA ARG A 63 -10.60 -5.29 9.02
C ARG A 63 -9.76 -5.33 10.29
N PRO A 64 -10.36 -5.23 11.50
CA PRO A 64 -9.62 -5.22 12.76
C PRO A 64 -8.65 -6.39 12.92
N ALA A 65 -9.07 -7.57 12.44
CA ALA A 65 -8.28 -8.79 12.52
C ALA A 65 -7.03 -8.80 11.62
N ILE A 66 -6.93 -7.91 10.62
CA ILE A 66 -5.71 -7.72 9.80
C ILE A 66 -5.00 -6.42 10.22
N PHE A 67 -5.77 -5.35 10.41
CA PHE A 67 -5.26 -4.02 10.74
C PHE A 67 -4.42 -4.02 12.03
N ASN A 68 -4.85 -4.74 13.07
CA ASN A 68 -4.09 -4.81 14.32
C ASN A 68 -2.72 -5.46 14.15
N HIS A 69 -2.57 -6.39 13.19
CA HIS A 69 -1.31 -7.08 12.90
C HIS A 69 -0.49 -6.41 11.77
N LEU A 70 -0.97 -5.30 11.22
CA LEU A 70 -0.33 -4.62 10.09
C LEU A 70 1.08 -4.11 10.43
N HIS A 71 1.37 -3.88 11.72
CA HIS A 71 2.70 -3.54 12.22
C HIS A 71 3.77 -4.61 11.91
N TRP A 72 3.39 -5.87 11.69
CA TRP A 72 4.33 -6.91 11.23
C TRP A 72 4.76 -6.67 9.78
N ALA A 73 3.87 -6.09 8.96
CA ALA A 73 4.14 -5.82 7.55
C ALA A 73 4.93 -4.53 7.30
N GLY A 74 4.91 -3.58 8.24
CA GLY A 74 5.67 -2.34 8.15
C GLY A 74 5.51 -1.46 9.39
N PHE A 75 6.50 -0.60 9.62
CA PHE A 75 6.49 0.34 10.74
C PHE A 75 5.61 1.56 10.44
N LYS A 76 5.01 2.15 11.49
CA LYS A 76 4.19 3.37 11.38
C LYS A 76 5.07 4.56 10.96
N GLY A 77 4.59 5.40 10.04
CA GLY A 77 5.34 6.56 9.54
C GLY A 77 6.53 6.21 8.63
N ASN A 78 6.69 4.95 8.22
CA ASN A 78 7.77 4.55 7.31
C ASN A 78 7.48 4.95 5.85
N TYR A 79 7.60 6.24 5.56
CA TYR A 79 7.51 6.79 4.22
C TYR A 79 8.90 6.91 3.60
N THR A 80 9.05 6.43 2.36
CA THR A 80 10.30 6.59 1.61
C THR A 80 10.03 7.50 0.43
N PRO A 81 10.78 8.62 0.29
CA PRO A 81 10.60 9.54 -0.83
C PRO A 81 10.94 8.86 -2.17
N LEU A 82 10.37 9.35 -3.26
CA LEU A 82 10.45 8.71 -4.58
C LEU A 82 11.88 8.63 -5.12
N SER A 83 12.67 9.70 -4.96
CA SER A 83 14.10 9.73 -5.30
C SER A 83 14.87 8.59 -4.63
N LYS A 84 14.56 8.30 -3.36
CA LYS A 84 15.19 7.21 -2.61
C LYS A 84 14.74 5.83 -3.09
N LEU A 85 13.50 5.69 -3.55
CA LEU A 85 13.05 4.46 -4.22
C LEU A 85 13.77 4.23 -5.55
N ALA A 86 14.04 5.31 -6.30
CA ALA A 86 14.83 5.26 -7.53
C ALA A 86 16.28 4.83 -7.24
N ILE A 87 16.91 5.33 -6.17
CA ILE A 87 18.25 4.88 -5.71
C ILE A 87 18.26 3.38 -5.43
N TYR A 88 17.20 2.85 -4.82
CA TYR A 88 17.06 1.41 -4.55
C TYR A 88 16.77 0.56 -5.79
N ARG A 89 16.71 1.16 -6.99
CA ARG A 89 16.37 0.50 -8.26
C ARG A 89 15.04 -0.25 -8.19
N ARG A 90 14.10 0.27 -7.42
CA ARG A 90 12.76 -0.32 -7.28
C ARG A 90 11.88 0.15 -8.43
N ASN A 91 11.15 -0.78 -9.03
CA ASN A 91 10.18 -0.44 -10.07
C ASN A 91 8.93 0.16 -9.41
N ILE A 92 8.41 1.25 -9.97
CA ILE A 92 7.17 1.89 -9.51
C ILE A 92 6.07 1.58 -10.52
N VAL A 93 5.03 0.90 -10.07
CA VAL A 93 3.89 0.49 -10.89
C VAL A 93 2.64 1.23 -10.41
N ARG A 94 1.96 1.87 -11.36
CA ARG A 94 0.66 2.55 -11.14
C ARG A 94 -0.41 1.51 -10.87
N VAL A 95 -1.24 1.75 -9.86
CA VAL A 95 -2.34 0.85 -9.51
C VAL A 95 -3.62 1.63 -9.31
N HIS A 96 -4.74 1.15 -9.88
CA HIS A 96 -6.04 1.78 -9.66
C HIS A 96 -6.59 1.51 -8.26
N ASP A 97 -6.35 0.29 -7.75
CA ASP A 97 -6.82 -0.14 -6.45
C ASP A 97 -6.17 0.64 -5.31
N HIS A 98 -7.01 1.21 -4.46
CA HIS A 98 -6.59 2.01 -3.33
C HIS A 98 -5.86 1.18 -2.25
N ALA A 99 -6.22 -0.09 -2.08
CA ALA A 99 -5.67 -0.98 -1.07
C ALA A 99 -4.16 -1.26 -1.25
N LEU A 100 -3.69 -1.16 -2.51
CA LEU A 100 -2.31 -1.42 -2.90
C LEU A 100 -1.42 -0.18 -2.84
N HIS A 101 -1.98 1.00 -2.56
CA HIS A 101 -1.18 2.21 -2.39
C HIS A 101 -0.14 2.02 -1.26
N LEU A 102 1.14 2.27 -1.57
CA LEU A 102 2.32 2.06 -0.70
C LEU A 102 2.60 0.61 -0.29
N VAL A 103 2.04 -0.35 -1.02
CA VAL A 103 2.37 -1.76 -0.84
C VAL A 103 3.52 -2.12 -1.78
N TRP A 104 4.52 -2.87 -1.29
CA TRP A 104 5.64 -3.31 -2.10
C TRP A 104 5.88 -4.82 -2.01
N LYS A 105 6.32 -5.40 -3.12
CA LYS A 105 6.64 -6.83 -3.22
C LYS A 105 8.15 -7.02 -3.23
N SER A 106 8.67 -7.84 -2.31
CA SER A 106 10.12 -8.00 -2.17
C SER A 106 10.74 -8.76 -3.33
N ASN A 107 10.01 -9.71 -3.90
CA ASN A 107 10.52 -10.56 -4.96
C ASN A 107 10.75 -9.81 -6.28
N ILE A 108 9.75 -9.04 -6.73
CA ILE A 108 9.79 -8.27 -7.98
C ILE A 108 10.35 -6.86 -7.74
N GLN A 109 10.74 -6.53 -6.49
CA GLN A 109 11.20 -5.19 -6.08
C GLN A 109 10.28 -4.05 -6.55
N THR A 110 8.97 -4.32 -6.62
CA THR A 110 7.99 -3.42 -7.22
C THR A 110 7.19 -2.72 -6.12
N HIS A 111 7.03 -1.41 -6.24
CA HIS A 111 6.18 -0.57 -5.40
C HIS A 111 4.89 -0.27 -6.15
N PHE A 112 3.76 -0.54 -5.51
CA PHE A 112 2.45 -0.23 -6.02
C PHE A 112 2.03 1.13 -5.46
N ILE A 113 1.79 2.09 -6.35
CA ILE A 113 1.37 3.44 -5.97
C ILE A 113 0.14 3.80 -6.79
N LYS A 114 -0.94 4.18 -6.10
CA LYS A 114 -2.13 4.74 -6.74
C LYS A 114 -1.84 6.14 -7.28
N PRO A 115 -2.06 6.44 -8.58
CA PRO A 115 -1.88 7.78 -9.12
C PRO A 115 -2.84 8.76 -8.45
N LEU A 116 -2.42 10.03 -8.34
CA LEU A 116 -3.20 11.08 -7.71
C LEU A 116 -4.41 11.42 -8.62
N PRO A 117 -5.65 11.35 -8.10
CA PRO A 117 -6.85 11.72 -8.84
C PRO A 117 -6.84 13.17 -9.36
N LEU A 118 -7.56 13.43 -10.45
CA LEU A 118 -7.65 14.74 -11.08
C LEU A 118 -8.27 15.81 -10.16
N VAL A 119 -9.18 15.41 -9.26
CA VAL A 119 -9.87 16.31 -8.31
C VAL A 119 -8.88 17.13 -7.46
N PHE A 120 -7.67 16.61 -7.20
CA PHE A 120 -6.65 17.33 -6.44
C PHE A 120 -5.98 18.47 -7.19
N ASN A 121 -6.22 18.60 -8.49
CA ASN A 121 -5.68 19.67 -9.33
C ASN A 121 -6.49 20.97 -9.25
N GLU A 122 -7.69 20.92 -8.66
CA GLU A 122 -8.55 22.09 -8.55
C GLU A 122 -7.88 23.19 -7.68
N PRO A 123 -7.70 24.41 -8.22
CA PRO A 123 -6.96 25.47 -7.53
C PRO A 123 -7.62 25.89 -6.21
N ASN A 124 -8.94 25.79 -6.14
CA ASN A 124 -9.76 26.17 -4.99
C ASN A 124 -10.26 24.94 -4.19
N LEU A 125 -9.52 23.84 -4.21
CA LEU A 125 -9.86 22.66 -3.43
C LEU A 125 -10.00 23.02 -1.94
N ASP A 126 -11.19 22.83 -1.38
CA ASP A 126 -11.44 22.97 0.05
C ASP A 126 -11.01 21.68 0.78
N LEU A 127 -9.91 21.78 1.52
CA LEU A 127 -9.32 20.67 2.26
C LEU A 127 -10.24 20.12 3.37
N ASN A 128 -11.21 20.92 3.83
CA ASN A 128 -12.16 20.53 4.88
C ASN A 128 -13.23 19.56 4.36
N LEU A 129 -13.51 19.57 3.06
CA LEU A 129 -14.50 18.70 2.43
C LEU A 129 -13.94 17.31 2.09
N LEU A 130 -12.63 17.12 2.19
CA LEU A 130 -12.01 15.82 1.93
C LEU A 130 -12.34 14.84 3.05
N GLY A 131 -12.86 13.68 2.65
CA GLY A 131 -13.04 12.54 3.53
C GLY A 131 -11.73 11.99 4.11
N PRO A 132 -11.81 11.13 5.13
CA PRO A 132 -10.64 10.59 5.82
C PRO A 132 -9.73 9.76 4.90
N ARG A 133 -10.27 9.08 3.87
CA ARG A 133 -9.44 8.31 2.93
C ARG A 133 -8.75 9.23 1.94
N SER A 134 -9.44 10.19 1.33
CA SER A 134 -8.86 11.16 0.41
C SER A 134 -7.78 12.04 1.08
N ARG A 135 -8.01 12.50 2.32
CA ARG A 135 -6.97 13.18 3.13
C ARG A 135 -5.74 12.32 3.36
N GLY A 136 -5.94 11.03 3.68
CA GLY A 136 -4.83 10.11 3.86
C GLY A 136 -4.03 9.85 2.58
N LEU A 137 -4.69 9.82 1.42
CA LEU A 137 -4.02 9.71 0.12
C LEU A 137 -3.19 10.96 -0.15
N LEU A 138 -3.73 12.13 0.17
CA LEU A 138 -2.98 13.36 -0.01
C LEU A 138 -1.76 13.41 0.93
N TYR A 139 -1.96 13.00 2.19
CA TYR A 139 -0.89 12.90 3.18
C TYR A 139 0.26 12.02 2.68
N SER A 140 -0.02 10.81 2.16
CA SER A 140 1.04 9.95 1.64
C SER A 140 1.83 10.59 0.49
N TYR A 141 1.17 11.31 -0.41
CA TYR A 141 1.84 12.05 -1.48
C TYR A 141 2.73 13.19 -0.94
N THR A 142 2.30 13.93 0.09
CA THR A 142 3.15 14.96 0.71
C THR A 142 4.42 14.39 1.35
N GLN A 143 4.40 13.10 1.71
CA GLN A 143 5.53 12.37 2.26
C GLN A 143 6.42 11.74 1.17
N LEU A 144 5.83 11.35 0.03
CA LEU A 144 6.52 10.80 -1.14
C LEU A 144 7.28 11.88 -1.93
N ILE A 145 6.65 13.05 -2.13
CA ILE A 145 7.16 14.16 -2.93
C ILE A 145 7.57 15.29 -1.99
N ARG A 146 8.83 15.29 -1.56
CA ARG A 146 9.38 16.29 -0.64
C ARG A 146 10.27 17.31 -1.34
N SER A 147 10.96 16.87 -2.39
CA SER A 147 11.90 17.65 -3.17
C SER A 147 11.51 17.70 -4.63
N GLU A 148 12.12 18.61 -5.38
CA GLU A 148 11.93 18.74 -6.83
C GLU A 148 12.36 17.47 -7.58
N LEU A 149 13.40 16.78 -7.10
CA LEU A 149 13.83 15.48 -7.65
C LEU A 149 12.77 14.39 -7.46
N ASP A 150 12.01 14.42 -6.37
CA ASP A 150 10.91 13.47 -6.19
C ASP A 150 9.77 13.77 -7.17
N TYR A 151 9.57 15.04 -7.49
CA TYR A 151 8.54 15.49 -8.41
C TYR A 151 8.87 15.11 -9.86
N THR A 152 10.12 15.26 -10.30
CA THR A 152 10.54 14.77 -11.63
C THR A 152 10.33 13.26 -11.76
N VAL A 153 10.70 12.50 -10.73
CA VAL A 153 10.44 11.05 -10.68
C VAL A 153 8.93 10.75 -10.72
N ALA A 154 8.11 11.49 -9.96
CA ALA A 154 6.65 11.31 -9.98
C ALA A 154 6.04 11.56 -11.37
N LYS A 155 6.60 12.53 -12.11
CA LYS A 155 6.22 12.86 -13.50
C LYS A 155 6.61 11.75 -14.47
N GLU A 156 7.85 11.26 -14.41
CA GLU A 156 8.33 10.14 -15.23
C GLU A 156 7.45 8.91 -15.06
N PHE A 157 7.09 8.61 -13.81
CA PHE A 157 6.20 7.51 -13.48
C PHE A 157 4.72 7.86 -13.63
N GLY A 158 4.33 9.03 -14.15
CA GLY A 158 2.95 9.45 -14.41
C GLY A 158 2.01 9.25 -13.21
N LEU A 159 2.49 9.61 -12.02
CA LEU A 159 1.72 9.54 -10.78
C LEU A 159 0.86 10.78 -10.54
N LEU A 160 1.16 11.88 -11.23
CA LEU A 160 0.49 13.17 -11.07
C LEU A 160 -0.45 13.46 -12.26
N PRO A 161 -1.56 14.19 -12.04
CA PRO A 161 -2.40 14.74 -13.09
C PRO A 161 -1.62 15.52 -14.16
N ALA A 162 -2.16 15.59 -15.38
CA ALA A 162 -1.51 16.24 -16.52
C ALA A 162 -1.11 17.70 -16.24
N ASP A 163 -1.94 18.45 -15.51
CA ASP A 163 -1.68 19.85 -15.18
C ASP A 163 -0.54 20.04 -14.17
N PHE A 164 -0.35 19.06 -13.28
CA PHE A 164 0.82 18.96 -12.43
C PHE A 164 2.03 18.40 -13.16
N SER A 165 1.92 17.95 -14.42
CA SER A 165 3.05 17.40 -15.19
C SER A 165 3.83 18.47 -15.96
N ASN A 166 3.28 19.68 -16.10
CA ASN A 166 3.94 20.78 -16.81
C ASN A 166 5.11 21.37 -16.00
N ASP A 167 6.29 21.51 -16.62
CA ASP A 167 7.54 21.88 -15.92
C ASP A 167 7.46 23.27 -15.27
N ASP A 168 6.69 24.20 -15.84
CA ASP A 168 6.37 25.48 -15.23
C ASP A 168 4.87 25.79 -15.38
N PRO A 169 4.11 26.08 -14.30
CA PRO A 169 4.46 26.16 -12.88
C PRO A 169 4.02 24.92 -12.06
N GLY A 170 4.20 23.69 -12.57
CA GLY A 170 3.65 22.47 -11.94
C GLY A 170 4.20 22.16 -10.54
N TRP A 171 5.52 22.28 -10.33
CA TRP A 171 6.13 22.12 -9.00
C TRP A 171 5.64 23.16 -8.00
N LYS A 172 5.50 24.42 -8.43
CA LYS A 172 5.00 25.52 -7.58
C LYS A 172 3.56 25.26 -7.14
N LYS A 173 2.70 24.80 -8.05
CA LYS A 173 1.32 24.39 -7.74
C LYS A 173 1.30 23.26 -6.71
N TRP A 174 2.08 22.20 -6.94
CA TRP A 174 2.16 21.06 -6.00
C TRP A 174 2.65 21.51 -4.62
N LYS A 175 3.73 22.31 -4.56
CA LYS A 175 4.29 22.82 -3.32
C LYS A 175 3.29 23.68 -2.55
N ALA A 176 2.59 24.58 -3.24
CA ALA A 176 1.54 25.40 -2.63
C ALA A 176 0.40 24.54 -2.04
N LEU A 177 -0.03 23.49 -2.75
CA LEU A 177 -1.04 22.56 -2.26
C LEU A 177 -0.55 21.75 -1.05
N ALA A 178 0.68 21.22 -1.10
CA ALA A 178 1.28 20.46 -0.01
C ALA A 178 1.47 21.32 1.24
N ASP A 179 1.91 22.57 1.08
CA ASP A 179 2.08 23.51 2.20
C ASP A 179 0.73 23.94 2.78
N ARG A 180 -0.29 24.18 1.94
CA ARG A 180 -1.68 24.39 2.40
C ARG A 180 -2.18 23.21 3.23
N PHE A 181 -1.93 21.98 2.78
CA PHE A 181 -2.35 20.77 3.50
C PHE A 181 -1.60 20.54 4.81
N ARG A 182 -0.29 20.81 4.87
CA ARG A 182 0.49 20.69 6.11
C ARG A 182 0.06 21.71 7.16
N ASN A 183 -0.30 22.91 6.72
CA ASN A 183 -0.77 24.00 7.57
C ASN A 183 -2.27 23.87 7.92
N ASP A 184 -2.98 22.92 7.31
CA ASP A 184 -4.36 22.56 7.62
C ASP A 184 -4.44 21.76 8.94
N HIS A 185 -4.04 22.41 10.03
CA HIS A 185 -4.25 21.89 11.37
C HIS A 185 -5.74 22.01 11.69
N GLY A 186 -6.51 20.99 11.32
CA GLY A 186 -7.96 20.96 11.38
C GLY A 186 -8.56 21.81 12.50
N LYS A 187 -9.42 22.75 12.13
CA LYS A 187 -10.18 23.63 13.04
C LYS A 187 -11.08 22.89 14.05
N HIS A 188 -11.04 21.56 14.12
CA HIS A 188 -11.86 20.73 15.00
C HIS A 188 -11.43 20.72 16.48
N ARG A 189 -10.50 21.59 16.90
CA ARG A 189 -10.14 21.78 18.32
C ARG A 189 -9.91 23.23 18.75
N SER A 190 -10.67 24.18 18.21
CA SER A 190 -10.65 25.56 18.71
C SER A 190 -12.02 26.04 19.22
N HIS A 191 -12.55 25.33 20.20
CA HIS A 191 -13.13 26.01 21.35
C HIS A 191 -12.24 25.70 22.55
N ASN A 192 -11.82 26.75 23.26
CA ASN A 192 -10.85 26.76 24.35
C ASN A 192 -9.38 26.62 23.92
N ASN A 193 -8.87 27.63 23.22
CA ASN A 193 -7.82 28.50 23.76
C ASN A 193 -7.35 29.49 22.69
N SER A 194 -8.20 30.49 22.40
CA SER A 194 -7.72 31.76 21.88
C SER A 194 -6.89 32.44 22.98
N LYS A 195 -5.62 32.06 23.09
CA LYS A 195 -4.63 32.99 23.63
C LYS A 195 -4.34 33.97 22.51
N HIS A 196 -4.83 35.19 22.68
CA HIS A 196 -4.47 36.39 21.94
C HIS A 196 -3.04 36.31 21.39
N LEU A 197 -2.88 36.35 20.07
CA LEU A 197 -1.67 36.91 19.49
C LEU A 197 -1.72 38.42 19.74
N PRO A 198 -0.74 39.03 20.40
CA PRO A 198 -0.64 40.47 20.41
C PRO A 198 -0.21 40.93 19.01
N SER A 199 -1.04 41.78 18.40
CA SER A 199 -0.62 42.59 17.26
C SER A 199 0.49 43.54 17.72
N CYS A 200 1.64 43.53 17.08
CA CYS A 200 2.61 44.62 17.24
C CYS A 200 2.55 45.51 15.99
N PRO A 201 2.10 46.78 16.14
CA PRO A 201 2.41 47.83 15.17
C PRO A 201 3.79 48.43 15.51
N GLY A 202 4.64 48.62 14.51
CA GLY A 202 5.83 49.50 14.61
C GLY A 202 7.13 48.85 15.12
N THR A 203 8.19 49.05 14.34
CA THR A 203 9.60 48.65 14.50
C THR A 203 10.34 49.26 15.69
N VAL A 204 11.10 48.48 16.47
CA VAL A 204 12.31 48.93 17.22
C VAL A 204 13.28 47.75 17.43
N ARG A 205 14.55 47.89 17.01
CA ARG A 205 15.63 46.96 17.42
C ARG A 205 16.09 47.32 18.83
N CYS A 206 15.92 46.41 19.78
CA CYS A 206 16.50 46.56 21.11
C CYS A 206 18.00 46.22 21.08
N ARG A 207 18.83 47.04 21.72
CA ARG A 207 20.21 46.74 22.16
C ARG A 207 20.24 46.79 23.68
N ASP A 208 21.16 46.06 24.31
CA ASP A 208 21.40 46.17 25.75
C ASP A 208 22.14 47.48 26.11
N ALA A 209 22.28 47.77 27.41
CA ALA A 209 22.95 48.97 27.91
C ALA A 209 24.46 49.04 27.59
N GLN A 210 25.05 47.97 27.04
CA GLN A 210 26.43 47.87 26.60
C GLN A 210 26.59 47.86 25.07
N GLY A 211 25.50 47.98 24.30
CA GLY A 211 25.53 48.09 22.85
C GLY A 211 25.56 46.78 22.07
N ASN A 212 25.34 45.62 22.70
CA ASN A 212 25.24 44.34 21.99
C ASN A 212 23.81 44.09 21.45
N PRO A 213 23.67 43.39 20.30
CA PRO A 213 22.37 43.01 19.76
C PRO A 213 21.67 41.93 20.61
N CYS A 214 20.38 42.13 20.89
CA CYS A 214 19.58 41.22 21.71
C CYS A 214 19.22 39.90 21.00
N HIS A 215 19.18 38.82 21.79
CA HIS A 215 18.72 37.45 21.48
C HIS A 215 19.46 36.69 20.38
N GLN A 216 20.41 35.87 20.83
CA GLN A 216 20.84 34.68 20.10
C GLN A 216 19.61 33.76 19.95
N PHE A 217 19.06 33.66 18.73
CA PHE A 217 18.03 32.68 18.40
C PHE A 217 18.68 31.29 18.41
N LYS A 218 18.72 30.65 19.58
CA LYS A 218 19.12 29.24 19.69
C LYS A 218 18.06 28.42 18.99
N LEU A 219 18.36 27.97 17.77
CA LEU A 219 17.62 26.91 17.09
C LEU A 219 17.84 25.63 17.88
N ASP A 220 17.03 25.43 18.91
CA ASP A 220 16.94 24.16 19.62
C ASP A 220 16.28 23.17 18.67
N LYS A 221 17.09 22.54 17.81
CA LYS A 221 16.66 21.56 16.78
C LYS A 221 15.72 20.50 17.35
N ASN A 222 15.86 20.17 18.63
CA ASN A 222 14.99 19.21 19.32
C ASN A 222 13.56 19.74 19.49
N ALA A 223 13.38 21.02 19.84
CA ALA A 223 12.06 21.64 20.01
C ALA A 223 11.31 21.75 18.67
N ASP A 224 12.02 22.12 17.59
CA ASP A 224 11.44 22.18 16.24
C ASP A 224 11.05 20.79 15.72
N LEU A 225 11.87 19.76 16.00
CA LEU A 225 11.56 18.36 15.67
C LEU A 225 10.36 17.83 16.45
N GLU A 226 10.24 18.19 17.73
CA GLU A 226 9.09 17.81 18.56
C GLU A 226 7.80 18.50 18.10
N LYS A 227 7.89 19.78 17.73
CA LYS A 227 6.78 20.52 17.12
C LYS A 227 6.33 19.87 15.82
N SER A 228 7.26 19.59 14.90
CA SER A 228 6.95 18.91 13.63
C SER A 228 6.30 17.54 13.85
N LYS A 229 6.79 16.72 14.79
CA LYS A 229 6.17 15.42 15.12
C LYS A 229 4.75 15.56 15.66
N LYS A 230 4.50 16.59 16.46
CA LYS A 230 3.16 16.87 17.02
C LYS A 230 2.19 17.28 15.91
N ASP A 231 2.64 18.15 15.01
CA ASP A 231 1.85 18.63 13.88
C ASP A 231 1.53 17.48 12.92
N ASP A 232 2.51 16.64 12.60
CA ASP A 232 2.32 15.43 11.79
C ASP A 232 1.30 14.47 12.42
N LYS A 233 1.32 14.31 13.75
CA LYS A 233 0.36 13.47 14.46
C LYS A 233 -1.07 14.01 14.35
N ILE A 234 -1.25 15.33 14.47
CA ILE A 234 -2.57 15.97 14.34
C ILE A 234 -3.14 15.75 12.92
N LEU A 235 -2.31 15.91 11.89
CA LEU A 235 -2.71 15.64 10.52
C LEU A 235 -3.12 14.17 10.34
N LEU A 236 -2.34 13.26 10.91
CA LEU A 236 -2.60 11.82 10.83
C LEU A 236 -3.88 11.39 11.55
N ASP A 237 -4.21 12.03 12.67
CA ASP A 237 -5.46 11.77 13.42
C ASP A 237 -6.72 12.15 12.60
N SER A 238 -6.59 13.09 11.64
CA SER A 238 -7.68 13.43 10.69
C SER A 238 -7.77 12.46 9.50
N CYS A 239 -6.75 11.65 9.27
CA CYS A 239 -6.67 10.71 8.16
C CYS A 239 -7.16 9.32 8.57
N HIS A 240 -7.58 8.51 7.58
CA HIS A 240 -7.94 7.12 7.86
C HIS A 240 -6.72 6.36 8.46
N PRO A 241 -6.88 5.55 9.53
CA PRO A 241 -5.77 4.90 10.26
C PRO A 241 -4.84 4.05 9.38
N ARG A 242 -5.32 3.58 8.23
CA ARG A 242 -4.53 2.89 7.21
C ARG A 242 -3.27 3.68 6.80
N TYR A 243 -3.38 4.98 6.62
CA TYR A 243 -2.28 5.86 6.22
C TYR A 243 -1.37 6.23 7.38
N THR A 244 -1.54 5.65 8.56
CA THR A 244 -0.46 5.66 9.56
C THR A 244 0.73 4.82 9.09
N TYR A 245 0.49 3.83 8.22
CA TYR A 245 1.51 2.98 7.67
C TYR A 245 1.91 3.48 6.28
N GLY A 246 3.21 3.72 6.09
CA GLY A 246 3.76 4.04 4.78
C GLY A 246 3.99 2.77 3.97
N ASN A 247 5.25 2.39 3.82
CA ASN A 247 5.66 1.22 3.04
C ASN A 247 5.33 -0.09 3.74
N LEU A 248 4.41 -0.86 3.14
CA LEU A 248 3.97 -2.15 3.64
C LEU A 248 4.42 -3.30 2.74
N ARG A 249 5.02 -4.34 3.31
CA ARG A 249 5.48 -5.50 2.53
C ARG A 249 4.32 -6.44 2.22
N LEU A 250 4.02 -6.63 0.93
CA LEU A 250 2.95 -7.51 0.45
C LEU A 250 3.12 -8.95 0.95
N ASP A 251 4.37 -9.46 0.95
CA ASP A 251 4.67 -10.82 1.39
C ASP A 251 4.23 -11.06 2.84
N ARG A 252 4.42 -10.05 3.71
CA ARG A 252 4.03 -10.13 5.12
C ARG A 252 2.53 -9.94 5.30
N ILE A 253 1.89 -9.07 4.51
CA ILE A 253 0.43 -8.93 4.51
C ILE A 253 -0.23 -10.26 4.09
N ASN A 254 0.27 -10.91 3.04
CA ASN A 254 -0.23 -12.22 2.61
C ASN A 254 -0.10 -13.25 3.73
N TRP A 255 1.01 -13.26 4.47
CA TRP A 255 1.16 -14.12 5.65
C TRP A 255 0.15 -13.81 6.76
N ILE A 256 -0.07 -12.54 7.09
CA ILE A 256 -1.07 -12.14 8.09
C ILE A 256 -2.47 -12.63 7.68
N VAL A 257 -2.81 -12.47 6.40
CA VAL A 257 -4.10 -12.95 5.86
C VAL A 257 -4.20 -14.48 5.91
N ARG A 258 -3.11 -15.21 5.62
CA ARG A 258 -3.07 -16.68 5.69
C ARG A 258 -3.24 -17.21 7.11
N LEU A 259 -2.62 -16.56 8.08
CA LEU A 259 -2.73 -16.92 9.49
C LEU A 259 -4.12 -16.62 10.06
N ASN A 260 -4.90 -15.78 9.38
CA ASN A 260 -6.26 -15.43 9.76
C ASN A 260 -7.27 -16.28 8.97
N ILE A 261 -7.47 -17.52 9.44
CA ILE A 261 -8.14 -18.64 8.77
C ILE A 261 -9.63 -18.37 8.40
N HIS A 262 -10.23 -17.29 8.91
CA HIS A 262 -11.67 -17.03 8.79
C HIS A 262 -12.13 -16.30 7.49
N ASN A 263 -11.32 -16.13 6.44
CA ASN A 263 -11.85 -15.48 5.22
C ASN A 263 -11.21 -15.92 3.89
N SER A 264 -11.97 -16.75 3.17
CA SER A 264 -12.01 -17.18 1.75
C SER A 264 -10.95 -16.72 0.71
N GLY A 265 -9.71 -16.47 1.09
CA GLY A 265 -8.65 -16.16 0.14
C GLY A 265 -7.28 -16.35 0.73
N TRP A 266 -6.51 -17.27 0.15
CA TRP A 266 -5.14 -17.62 0.52
C TRP A 266 -4.16 -16.43 0.46
N ASP A 267 -4.51 -15.35 -0.25
CA ASP A 267 -3.67 -14.17 -0.42
C ASP A 267 -4.50 -12.88 -0.33
N PHE A 268 -3.87 -11.79 0.14
CA PHE A 268 -4.44 -10.44 0.12
C PHE A 268 -4.52 -9.91 -1.31
N TYR A 269 -3.39 -9.98 -2.02
CA TYR A 269 -3.30 -9.67 -3.43
C TYR A 269 -2.35 -10.66 -4.09
N ARG A 270 -2.90 -11.48 -4.99
CA ARG A 270 -2.13 -12.51 -5.71
C ARG A 270 -1.49 -11.88 -6.93
N THR A 271 -0.25 -11.45 -6.78
CA THR A 271 0.63 -11.24 -7.92
C THR A 271 1.03 -12.61 -8.46
N ARG A 272 0.70 -12.91 -9.71
CA ARG A 272 1.06 -14.17 -10.41
C ARG A 272 2.57 -14.23 -10.57
N THR A 273 3.29 -14.64 -9.52
CA THR A 273 4.71 -14.98 -9.60
C THR A 273 4.85 -16.47 -9.87
N PRO A 274 5.63 -16.87 -10.89
CA PRO A 274 5.76 -18.28 -11.25
C PRO A 274 6.43 -19.17 -10.20
N ARG A 275 7.20 -18.64 -9.22
CA ARG A 275 8.12 -19.52 -8.49
C ARG A 275 8.67 -19.02 -7.15
N ASP A 276 7.89 -18.30 -6.32
CA ASP A 276 8.48 -17.73 -5.10
C ASP A 276 7.56 -17.81 -3.88
N THR A 277 7.48 -19.00 -3.31
CA THR A 277 7.17 -19.12 -1.89
C THR A 277 8.49 -19.06 -1.12
N PHE A 278 8.55 -18.22 -0.10
CA PHE A 278 9.58 -18.25 0.95
C PHE A 278 9.89 -19.69 1.43
N ALA A 279 8.85 -20.54 1.37
CA ALA A 279 8.92 -21.98 1.59
C ALA A 279 9.91 -22.68 0.65
N TYR A 280 10.00 -22.38 -0.65
CA TYR A 280 10.91 -23.07 -1.57
C TYR A 280 12.40 -22.76 -1.31
N ARG A 281 12.70 -21.51 -0.93
CA ARG A 281 14.09 -21.07 -0.67
C ARG A 281 14.63 -21.59 0.67
N HIS A 282 13.77 -21.69 1.69
CA HIS A 282 14.15 -22.27 2.98
C HIS A 282 13.93 -23.79 3.02
N SER A 283 13.02 -24.34 2.20
CA SER A 283 12.83 -25.78 2.11
C SER A 283 14.06 -26.47 1.55
N GLN A 284 14.86 -25.83 0.70
CA GLN A 284 16.12 -26.44 0.23
C GLN A 284 17.09 -26.72 1.38
N LEU A 285 17.21 -25.80 2.35
CA LEU A 285 18.05 -26.02 3.53
C LEU A 285 17.44 -27.03 4.50
N ILE A 286 16.12 -26.98 4.70
CA ILE A 286 15.41 -27.94 5.56
C ILE A 286 15.47 -29.34 4.94
N THR A 287 15.23 -29.48 3.64
CA THR A 287 15.33 -30.74 2.90
C THR A 287 16.76 -31.24 2.85
N ALA A 288 17.76 -30.37 2.63
CA ALA A 288 19.17 -30.77 2.70
C ALA A 288 19.56 -31.27 4.09
N TYR A 289 19.08 -30.61 5.14
CA TYR A 289 19.28 -31.06 6.53
C TYR A 289 18.59 -32.40 6.81
N ILE A 290 17.33 -32.56 6.40
CA ILE A 290 16.60 -33.83 6.53
C ILE A 290 17.32 -34.95 5.77
N PHE A 291 17.79 -34.68 4.55
CA PHE A 291 18.50 -35.65 3.73
C PHE A 291 19.87 -36.03 4.34
N TYR A 292 20.60 -35.04 4.88
CA TYR A 292 21.84 -35.27 5.60
C TYR A 292 21.66 -36.16 6.83
N VAL A 293 20.64 -35.87 7.67
CA VAL A 293 20.32 -36.69 8.84
C VAL A 293 19.86 -38.09 8.42
N ALA A 294 19.06 -38.21 7.36
CA ALA A 294 18.64 -39.50 6.83
C ALA A 294 19.82 -40.37 6.38
N VAL A 295 20.81 -39.79 5.68
CA VAL A 295 22.02 -40.50 5.24
C VAL A 295 22.88 -40.95 6.43
N ILE A 296 23.02 -40.13 7.47
CA ILE A 296 23.74 -40.53 8.68
C ILE A 296 23.04 -41.68 9.38
N LEU A 297 21.71 -41.62 9.51
CA LEU A 297 20.93 -42.67 10.14
C LEU A 297 20.99 -43.99 9.37
N THR A 298 20.98 -43.95 8.03
CA THR A 298 21.11 -45.17 7.22
C THR A 298 22.53 -45.73 7.26
N ALA A 299 23.56 -44.89 7.15
CA ALA A 299 24.96 -45.32 7.26
C ALA A 299 25.25 -45.97 8.62
N MET A 300 24.65 -45.43 9.67
CA MET A 300 24.73 -45.95 11.03
C MET A 300 24.03 -47.30 11.20
N GLN A 301 22.84 -47.49 10.61
CA GLN A 301 22.15 -48.78 10.59
C GLN A 301 23.00 -49.86 9.90
N VAL A 302 23.65 -49.50 8.78
CA VAL A 302 24.56 -50.41 8.06
C VAL A 302 25.81 -50.73 8.89
N ALA A 303 26.39 -49.73 9.57
CA ALA A 303 27.57 -49.95 10.42
C ALA A 303 27.29 -50.88 11.62
N LEU A 304 26.12 -50.73 12.27
CA LEU A 304 25.69 -51.59 13.36
C LEU A 304 25.43 -53.04 12.90
N GLN A 305 24.92 -53.23 11.69
CA GLN A 305 24.74 -54.56 11.11
C GLN A 305 26.06 -55.22 10.69
N ALA A 306 27.01 -54.44 10.20
CA ALA A 306 28.30 -54.96 9.71
C ALA A 306 29.25 -55.35 10.85
N PHE A 307 29.20 -54.64 11.99
CA PHE A 307 30.11 -54.85 13.12
C PHE A 307 29.34 -55.03 14.43
N PRO A 308 28.72 -56.19 14.68
CA PRO A 308 27.87 -56.40 15.85
C PRO A 308 28.62 -56.40 17.19
N ASP A 309 29.93 -56.70 17.20
CA ASP A 309 30.73 -56.86 18.44
C ASP A 309 31.86 -55.82 18.57
N GLY A 310 31.83 -54.76 17.75
CA GLY A 310 32.88 -53.72 17.74
C GLY A 310 32.79 -52.72 18.91
N TRP A 311 33.91 -52.09 19.26
CA TRP A 311 33.94 -51.04 20.30
C TRP A 311 33.03 -49.82 20.01
N ALA A 312 32.61 -49.66 18.75
CA ALA A 312 31.76 -48.58 18.29
C ALA A 312 30.24 -48.89 18.37
N VAL A 313 29.82 -50.13 18.67
CA VAL A 313 28.40 -50.54 18.62
C VAL A 313 27.58 -49.83 19.71
N ALA A 314 28.12 -49.73 20.92
CA ALA A 314 27.42 -49.14 22.07
C ALA A 314 27.10 -47.64 21.89
N PRO A 315 28.07 -46.75 21.55
CA PRO A 315 27.76 -45.33 21.34
C PRO A 315 26.86 -45.09 20.12
N PHE A 316 27.00 -45.88 19.06
CA PHE A 316 26.09 -45.81 17.92
C PHE A 316 24.68 -46.27 18.31
N GLY A 317 24.49 -47.47 18.86
CA GLY A 317 23.16 -47.94 19.27
C GLY A 317 22.37 -46.93 20.11
N ILE A 318 23.02 -46.33 21.12
CA ILE A 318 22.41 -45.30 21.99
C ILE A 318 21.95 -44.07 21.19
N PHE A 319 22.79 -43.54 20.30
CA PHE A 319 22.42 -42.38 19.47
C PHE A 319 21.22 -42.70 18.56
N GLY A 320 21.12 -43.92 18.04
CA GLY A 320 20.01 -44.37 17.20
C GLY A 320 18.69 -44.42 17.97
N TYR A 321 18.70 -44.96 19.19
CA TYR A 321 17.53 -44.97 20.06
C TYR A 321 17.07 -43.57 20.47
N VAL A 322 18.01 -42.67 20.76
CA VAL A 322 17.72 -41.28 21.09
C VAL A 322 17.04 -40.59 19.90
N VAL A 323 17.57 -40.71 18.69
CA VAL A 323 16.96 -40.08 17.51
C VAL A 323 15.57 -40.65 17.23
N VAL A 324 15.39 -41.97 17.27
CA VAL A 324 14.08 -42.61 17.06
C VAL A 324 13.08 -42.19 18.13
N PHE A 325 13.51 -42.06 19.39
CA PHE A 325 12.66 -41.57 20.47
C PHE A 325 12.27 -40.10 20.25
N PHE A 326 13.22 -39.23 19.93
CA PHE A 326 12.91 -37.82 19.65
C PHE A 326 12.04 -37.66 18.39
N THR A 327 12.29 -38.37 17.28
CA THR A 327 11.43 -38.26 16.10
C THR A 327 10.07 -38.91 16.31
N GLY A 328 10.03 -40.10 16.91
CA GLY A 328 8.82 -40.87 17.13
C GLY A 328 7.89 -40.26 18.17
N VAL A 329 8.43 -39.54 19.16
CA VAL A 329 7.66 -38.87 20.23
C VAL A 329 7.36 -37.41 19.90
N GLN A 330 8.30 -36.66 19.31
CA GLN A 330 8.07 -35.23 19.02
C GLN A 330 7.06 -35.01 17.89
N ILE A 331 7.04 -35.85 16.85
CA ILE A 331 6.09 -35.72 15.75
C ILE A 331 4.63 -35.82 16.23
N PRO A 332 4.21 -36.85 16.99
CA PRO A 332 2.85 -36.93 17.51
C PRO A 332 2.54 -35.84 18.54
N ILE A 333 3.52 -35.38 19.33
CA ILE A 333 3.32 -34.23 20.24
C ILE A 333 3.06 -32.95 19.45
N ILE A 334 3.83 -32.67 18.40
CA ILE A 334 3.64 -31.48 17.55
C ILE A 334 2.28 -31.55 16.83
N LEU A 335 1.92 -32.72 16.30
CA LEU A 335 0.61 -32.92 15.66
C LEU A 335 -0.53 -32.80 16.68
N GLY A 336 -0.38 -33.34 17.88
CA GLY A 336 -1.36 -33.28 18.96
C GLY A 336 -1.55 -31.87 19.50
N VAL A 337 -0.46 -31.15 19.77
CA VAL A 337 -0.50 -29.73 20.20
C VAL A 337 -1.07 -28.85 19.09
N GLY A 338 -0.70 -29.10 17.83
CA GLY A 338 -1.27 -28.41 16.67
C GLY A 338 -2.78 -28.63 16.54
N ALA A 339 -3.25 -29.88 16.65
CA ALA A 339 -4.67 -30.21 16.63
C ALA A 339 -5.42 -29.59 17.83
N GLY A 340 -4.85 -29.66 19.03
CA GLY A 340 -5.42 -29.04 20.23
C GLY A 340 -5.54 -27.52 20.12
N TRP A 341 -4.54 -26.86 19.55
CA TRP A 341 -4.59 -25.42 19.26
C TRP A 341 -5.73 -25.09 18.28
N ILE A 342 -5.93 -25.89 17.23
CA ILE A 342 -7.03 -25.71 16.27
C ILE A 342 -8.39 -25.85 16.98
N VAL A 343 -8.57 -26.87 17.81
CA VAL A 343 -9.82 -27.08 18.57
C VAL A 343 -10.08 -25.93 19.55
N TYR A 344 -9.04 -25.47 20.28
CA TYR A 344 -9.15 -24.32 21.17
C TYR A 344 -9.63 -23.07 20.42
N GLN A 345 -9.09 -22.81 19.23
CA GLN A 345 -9.50 -21.67 18.41
C GLN A 345 -10.94 -21.79 17.92
N LEU A 346 -11.40 -23.00 17.57
CA LEU A 346 -12.81 -23.24 17.20
C LEU A 346 -13.76 -23.00 18.38
N ILE A 347 -13.40 -23.44 19.59
CA ILE A 347 -14.19 -23.23 20.81
C ILE A 347 -14.20 -21.75 21.20
N TYR A 348 -13.04 -21.09 21.20
CA TYR A 348 -12.92 -19.67 21.47
C TYR A 348 -13.75 -18.83 20.48
N PHE A 349 -13.69 -19.17 19.20
CA PHE A 349 -14.50 -18.53 18.17
C PHE A 349 -16.00 -18.74 18.38
N TRP A 350 -16.42 -19.97 18.67
CA TRP A 350 -17.82 -20.28 19.00
C TRP A 350 -18.30 -19.46 20.21
N TYR A 351 -17.50 -19.41 21.28
CA TYR A 351 -17.80 -18.64 22.48
C TYR A 351 -17.94 -17.14 22.20
N VAL A 352 -17.00 -16.55 21.45
CA VAL A 352 -17.03 -15.13 21.07
C VAL A 352 -18.22 -14.80 20.17
N ASN A 353 -18.58 -15.69 19.25
CA ASN A 353 -19.72 -15.48 18.35
C ASN A 353 -21.05 -15.60 19.11
N HIS A 354 -21.17 -16.53 20.06
CA HIS A 354 -22.39 -16.71 20.85
C HIS A 354 -22.60 -15.58 21.87
N THR A 355 -21.53 -15.06 22.47
CA THR A 355 -21.60 -13.92 23.41
C THR A 355 -21.87 -12.58 22.71
N ARG A 356 -21.55 -12.44 21.42
CA ARG A 356 -21.82 -11.23 20.62
C ARG A 356 -23.15 -11.25 19.85
N GLY A 357 -23.84 -12.39 19.80
CA GLY A 357 -25.18 -12.50 19.22
C GLY A 357 -26.32 -11.95 20.09
N GLY A 358 -26.01 -11.36 21.24
CA GLY A 358 -26.98 -10.84 22.21
C GLY A 358 -27.43 -9.38 22.02
N TRP A 359 -26.99 -8.69 20.97
CA TRP A 359 -27.49 -7.36 20.62
C TRP A 359 -27.81 -7.34 19.12
N ARG A 360 -29.08 -7.64 18.82
CA ARG A 360 -29.74 -7.29 17.56
C ARG A 360 -29.84 -5.78 17.43
#